data_AF-A0A8C7SW77-F1
#
_entry.id   AF-A0A8C7SW77-F1
#
_cell.length_a   1.000
_cell.length_b   1.000
_cell.length_c   1.000
_cell.angle_alpha   90.00
_cell.angle_beta   90.00
_cell.angle_gamma   90.00
#
_symmetry.space_group_name_H-M   'P 1'
#
loop_
_entity.id
_entity.type
_entity.pdbx_description
1 polymer ?
#
loop_
_entity_poly.entity_id
_entity_poly.type
_entity_poly.pdbx_seq_one_letter_code
_entity_poly.pdbx_strand_id
1 'polypeptide(L)'
;MPLLDKVRPRISGITSTLQQSLEGLLIQGLQTSNVDIVRHCLRTYATIDKTRDAEALVGQVLVKPYMDMVIVEQFVKSTPNGLQILYTKLLQFVPHHCKLLREVTGMVISSEKADIVPGYDFLVNSVWPEIIKGIEERIASLFNVGNPDTFYDRYTISIDFVRKFERQCGSQASVRRLRAHASYQSFHNKWNLPIYFQLRYKEIAACLENAIADGLEAAPAGSSYHLLVSQVLWNSLVRCWAEKVYLPPLVHRFWKLTLQLISRYSKFLTEVQPPTWQSNLPPTWQPNLSTTILMIVCIVSIDSHTLIRCSRQVFNHGTYSISSYCMLVDILPFDCLFDKCPSLPCVLSPEALEDSKASLSGCIPTLNRKMTQHLTERCFRFLKSASEVPRLYRRTNKELPSRASAYMDNALRPLHQLLSDSKDMVKPSISQDWLRITLNDCTHRYFETISDVLSSVKKMEESLKRLKQARKTVTTNMTDTTGGPTDDSKIRLQLALDVEYLGEQIQKMGLQPADITMFSTLNDLVQGAQDGTPSEQAGP
;
A
#
# COMPACT_ATOMS: atom_id res chain seq x y z
N MET A 1 -57.51 -46.88 7.74
CA MET A 1 -58.20 -47.10 6.44
C MET A 1 -57.65 -48.37 5.77
N PRO A 2 -58.06 -49.57 6.21
CA PRO A 2 -57.47 -50.86 5.77
C PRO A 2 -57.74 -51.23 4.29
N LEU A 3 -58.70 -50.58 3.63
CA LEU A 3 -58.95 -50.74 2.18
C LEU A 3 -57.93 -49.98 1.32
N LEU A 4 -57.44 -48.82 1.77
CA LEU A 4 -56.40 -48.07 1.06
C LEU A 4 -55.07 -48.84 1.03
N ASP A 5 -54.74 -49.57 2.10
CA ASP A 5 -53.52 -50.37 2.16
C ASP A 5 -53.56 -51.59 1.21
N LYS A 6 -54.75 -52.13 0.89
CA LYS A 6 -54.93 -53.20 -0.10
C LYS A 6 -54.87 -52.71 -1.56
N VAL A 7 -55.20 -51.44 -1.81
CA VAL A 7 -55.23 -50.85 -3.16
C VAL A 7 -53.90 -50.17 -3.52
N ARG A 8 -53.15 -49.68 -2.53
CA ARG A 8 -51.82 -49.07 -2.68
C ARG A 8 -50.83 -49.91 -3.53
N PRO A 9 -50.67 -51.24 -3.33
CA PRO A 9 -49.74 -52.03 -4.15
C PRO A 9 -50.19 -52.18 -5.61
N ARG A 10 -51.50 -52.15 -5.89
CA ARG A 10 -52.02 -52.18 -7.28
C ARG A 10 -51.78 -50.85 -7.98
N ILE A 11 -52.01 -49.73 -7.27
CA ILE A 11 -51.72 -48.38 -7.78
C ILE A 11 -50.22 -48.22 -8.05
N SER A 12 -49.35 -48.68 -7.14
CA SER A 12 -47.90 -48.63 -7.36
C SER A 12 -47.45 -49.47 -8.55
N GLY A 13 -48.05 -50.66 -8.74
CA GLY A 13 -47.80 -51.50 -9.92
C GLY A 13 -48.16 -50.79 -11.22
N ILE A 14 -49.37 -50.22 -11.32
CA ILE A 14 -49.83 -49.48 -12.51
C ILE A 14 -48.94 -48.25 -12.76
N THR A 15 -48.57 -47.52 -11.71
CA THR A 15 -47.69 -46.34 -11.81
C THR A 15 -46.30 -46.73 -12.32
N SER A 16 -45.76 -47.86 -11.86
CA SER A 16 -44.47 -48.38 -12.32
C SER A 16 -44.51 -48.80 -13.79
N THR A 17 -45.54 -49.53 -14.22
CA THR A 17 -45.67 -49.95 -15.62
C THR A 17 -45.86 -48.75 -16.55
N LEU A 18 -46.67 -47.77 -16.14
CA LEU A 18 -46.86 -46.52 -16.88
C LEU A 18 -45.53 -45.75 -16.98
N GLN A 19 -44.79 -45.64 -15.89
CA GLN A 19 -43.50 -44.96 -15.88
C GLN A 19 -42.47 -45.65 -16.80
N GLN A 20 -42.33 -46.97 -16.74
CA GLN A 20 -41.42 -47.71 -17.64
C GLN A 20 -41.82 -47.56 -19.11
N SER A 21 -43.12 -47.57 -19.42
CA SER A 21 -43.62 -47.37 -20.77
C SER A 21 -43.32 -45.95 -21.28
N LEU A 22 -43.55 -44.92 -20.45
CA LEU A 22 -43.23 -43.53 -20.79
C LEU A 22 -41.73 -43.31 -20.95
N GLU A 23 -40.90 -43.91 -20.10
CA GLU A 23 -39.44 -43.85 -20.20
C GLU A 23 -38.98 -44.45 -21.54
N GLY A 24 -39.48 -45.64 -21.89
CA GLY A 24 -39.17 -46.30 -23.16
C GLY A 24 -39.59 -45.47 -24.38
N LEU A 25 -40.81 -44.90 -24.36
CA LEU A 25 -41.32 -44.03 -25.43
C LEU A 25 -40.49 -42.74 -25.57
N LEU A 26 -40.07 -42.13 -24.46
CA LEU A 26 -39.24 -40.93 -24.50
C LEU A 26 -37.86 -41.23 -25.09
N ILE A 27 -37.23 -42.33 -24.68
CA ILE A 27 -35.95 -42.79 -25.23
C ILE A 27 -36.06 -43.07 -26.73
N GLN A 28 -37.10 -43.80 -27.15
CA GLN A 28 -37.35 -44.09 -28.56
C GLN A 28 -37.56 -42.80 -29.36
N GLY A 29 -38.35 -41.85 -28.84
CA GLY A 29 -38.59 -40.56 -29.47
C GLY A 29 -37.31 -39.74 -29.64
N LEU A 30 -36.42 -39.74 -28.63
CA LEU A 30 -35.12 -39.06 -28.70
C LEU A 30 -34.17 -39.72 -29.71
N GLN A 31 -34.11 -41.06 -29.77
CA GLN A 31 -33.25 -41.80 -30.70
C GLN A 31 -33.70 -41.64 -32.16
N THR A 32 -35.02 -41.69 -32.39
CA THR A 32 -35.61 -41.55 -33.73
C THR A 32 -35.78 -40.10 -34.17
N SER A 33 -35.47 -39.13 -33.30
CA SER A 33 -35.71 -37.69 -33.53
C SER A 33 -37.15 -37.36 -33.93
N ASN A 34 -38.12 -38.14 -33.43
CA ASN A 34 -39.53 -37.97 -33.76
C ASN A 34 -40.20 -36.96 -32.81
N VAL A 35 -40.52 -35.77 -33.34
CA VAL A 35 -41.11 -34.66 -32.59
C VAL A 35 -42.45 -35.03 -31.96
N ASP A 36 -43.30 -35.77 -32.67
CA ASP A 36 -44.67 -36.09 -32.23
C ASP A 36 -44.68 -37.07 -31.05
N ILE A 37 -43.81 -38.07 -31.08
CA ILE A 37 -43.63 -39.04 -29.97
C ILE A 37 -43.15 -38.32 -28.72
N VAL A 38 -42.11 -37.48 -28.85
CA VAL A 38 -41.56 -36.71 -27.72
C VAL A 38 -42.60 -35.74 -27.17
N ARG A 39 -43.32 -35.03 -28.04
CA ARG A 39 -44.38 -34.08 -27.64
C ARG A 39 -45.50 -34.78 -26.86
N HIS A 40 -46.01 -35.89 -27.38
CA HIS A 40 -47.08 -36.65 -26.71
C HIS A 40 -46.60 -37.18 -25.35
N CYS A 41 -45.40 -37.76 -25.31
CA CYS A 41 -44.80 -38.28 -24.09
C CYS A 41 -44.63 -37.19 -23.02
N LEU A 42 -44.07 -36.03 -23.38
CA LEU A 42 -43.89 -34.90 -22.47
C LEU A 42 -45.21 -34.31 -21.98
N ARG A 43 -46.28 -34.32 -22.79
CA ARG A 43 -47.63 -33.96 -22.31
C ARG A 43 -48.15 -34.94 -21.28
N THR A 44 -47.95 -36.24 -21.49
CA THR A 44 -48.38 -37.25 -20.53
C THR A 44 -47.63 -37.06 -19.21
N TYR A 45 -46.31 -36.86 -19.24
CA TYR A 45 -45.51 -36.54 -18.06
C TYR A 45 -45.97 -35.26 -17.33
N ALA A 46 -46.34 -34.22 -18.08
CA ALA A 46 -46.86 -32.98 -17.50
C ALA A 46 -48.25 -33.18 -16.87
N THR A 47 -49.10 -34.00 -17.50
CA THR A 47 -50.47 -34.29 -17.03
C THR A 47 -50.45 -35.11 -15.73
N ILE A 48 -49.46 -35.98 -15.53
CA ILE A 48 -49.29 -36.78 -14.32
C ILE A 48 -48.38 -36.10 -13.26
N ASP A 49 -48.02 -34.83 -13.46
CA ASP A 49 -47.15 -34.03 -12.59
C ASP A 49 -45.76 -34.67 -12.30
N LYS A 50 -45.22 -35.40 -13.30
CA LYS A 50 -43.89 -36.04 -13.24
C LYS A 50 -42.90 -35.40 -14.21
N THR A 51 -42.95 -34.08 -14.36
CA THR A 51 -42.06 -33.33 -15.25
C THR A 51 -40.58 -33.52 -14.91
N ARG A 52 -40.26 -33.57 -13.61
CA ARG A 52 -38.89 -33.79 -13.11
C ARG A 52 -38.32 -35.16 -13.48
N ASP A 53 -39.16 -36.20 -13.52
CA ASP A 53 -38.72 -37.55 -13.87
C ASP A 53 -38.30 -37.59 -15.35
N ALA A 54 -39.05 -36.92 -16.23
CA ALA A 54 -38.68 -36.77 -17.63
C ALA A 54 -37.40 -35.95 -17.83
N GLU A 55 -37.22 -34.85 -17.08
CA GLU A 55 -35.99 -34.06 -17.09
C GLU A 55 -34.78 -34.87 -16.62
N ALA A 56 -34.93 -35.65 -15.55
CA ALA A 56 -33.88 -36.53 -15.05
C ALA A 56 -33.53 -37.62 -16.07
N LEU A 57 -34.53 -38.22 -16.73
CA LEU A 57 -34.31 -39.23 -17.76
C LEU A 57 -33.55 -38.66 -18.95
N VAL A 58 -33.92 -37.46 -19.43
CA VAL A 58 -33.19 -36.76 -20.49
C VAL A 58 -31.74 -36.49 -20.07
N GLY A 59 -31.52 -36.07 -18.82
CA GLY A 59 -30.18 -35.91 -18.25
C GLY A 59 -29.37 -37.20 -18.35
N GLN A 60 -29.94 -38.32 -17.93
CA GLN A 60 -29.25 -39.61 -17.90
C GLN A 60 -28.99 -40.22 -19.28
N VAL A 61 -29.94 -40.13 -20.21
CA VAL A 61 -29.89 -40.83 -21.49
C VAL A 61 -29.23 -40.00 -22.58
N LEU A 62 -29.46 -38.68 -22.59
CA LEU A 62 -28.97 -37.81 -23.67
C LEU A 62 -27.73 -37.01 -23.24
N VAL A 63 -27.77 -36.41 -22.05
CA VAL A 63 -26.72 -35.46 -21.62
C VAL A 63 -25.50 -36.20 -21.09
N LYS A 64 -25.69 -37.08 -20.10
CA LYS A 64 -24.62 -37.77 -19.39
C LYS A 64 -23.63 -38.50 -20.31
N PRO A 65 -24.05 -39.30 -21.32
CA PRO A 65 -23.10 -40.01 -22.18
C PRO A 65 -22.17 -39.06 -22.96
N TYR A 66 -22.70 -37.92 -23.42
CA TYR A 66 -21.89 -36.90 -24.07
C TYR A 66 -20.93 -36.22 -23.09
N MET A 67 -21.39 -35.90 -21.88
CA MET A 67 -20.54 -35.30 -20.85
C MET A 67 -19.44 -36.24 -20.37
N ASP A 68 -19.70 -37.55 -20.31
CA ASP A 68 -18.72 -38.59 -19.97
C ASP A 68 -17.64 -38.70 -21.05
N MET A 69 -18.00 -38.52 -22.32
CA MET A 69 -17.04 -38.52 -23.44
C MET A 69 -16.20 -37.23 -23.51
N VAL A 70 -16.81 -36.07 -23.24
CA VAL A 70 -16.17 -34.76 -23.46
C VAL A 70 -15.33 -34.30 -22.26
N ILE A 71 -15.79 -34.57 -21.03
CA ILE A 71 -15.15 -34.07 -19.80
C ILE A 71 -14.05 -35.04 -19.37
N VAL A 72 -12.86 -34.90 -19.97
CA VAL A 72 -11.68 -35.72 -19.70
C VAL A 72 -10.57 -34.89 -19.08
N GLU A 73 -10.08 -35.26 -17.90
CA GLU A 73 -9.06 -34.47 -17.16
C GLU A 73 -7.73 -34.37 -17.92
N GLN A 74 -7.29 -35.48 -18.53
CA GLN A 74 -6.03 -35.53 -19.28
C GLN A 74 -6.02 -34.55 -20.46
N PHE A 75 -7.16 -34.39 -21.13
CA PHE A 75 -7.30 -33.43 -22.23
C PHE A 75 -7.05 -31.98 -21.77
N VAL A 76 -7.56 -31.63 -20.58
CA VAL A 76 -7.38 -30.30 -19.99
C VAL A 76 -5.94 -30.05 -19.55
N LYS A 77 -5.24 -31.09 -19.06
CA LYS A 77 -3.85 -30.99 -18.60
C LYS A 77 -2.83 -30.96 -19.75
N SER A 78 -3.04 -31.74 -20.80
CA SER A 78 -2.07 -31.93 -21.89
C SER A 78 -2.16 -30.89 -23.01
N THR A 79 -3.29 -30.16 -23.11
CA THR A 79 -3.55 -29.25 -24.23
C THR A 79 -3.44 -27.78 -23.78
N PRO A 80 -2.72 -26.91 -24.50
CA PRO A 80 -2.75 -25.47 -24.24
C PRO A 80 -4.19 -24.94 -24.44
N ASN A 81 -4.68 -24.13 -23.49
CA ASN A 81 -6.08 -23.68 -23.46
C ASN A 81 -7.13 -24.81 -23.44
N GLY A 82 -6.75 -26.02 -22.99
CA GLY A 82 -7.64 -27.19 -22.97
C GLY A 82 -8.97 -26.94 -22.23
N LEU A 83 -8.94 -26.14 -21.16
CA LEU A 83 -10.15 -25.76 -20.41
C LEU A 83 -11.12 -24.90 -21.25
N GLN A 84 -10.61 -23.92 -22.00
CA GLN A 84 -11.43 -23.05 -22.84
C GLN A 84 -12.05 -23.83 -24.00
N ILE A 85 -11.29 -24.75 -24.59
CA ILE A 85 -11.78 -25.66 -25.65
C ILE A 85 -12.86 -26.59 -25.08
N LEU A 86 -12.63 -27.17 -23.90
CA LEU A 86 -13.61 -28.00 -23.20
C LEU A 86 -14.92 -27.22 -23.00
N TYR A 87 -14.86 -26.02 -22.41
CA TYR A 87 -16.06 -25.21 -22.21
C TYR A 87 -16.75 -24.83 -23.51
N THR A 88 -16.00 -24.59 -24.58
CA THR A 88 -16.58 -24.32 -25.90
C THR A 88 -17.35 -25.54 -26.41
N LYS A 89 -16.80 -26.76 -26.27
CA LYS A 89 -17.49 -28.02 -26.63
C LYS A 89 -18.74 -28.27 -25.77
N LEU A 90 -18.69 -27.92 -24.49
CA LEU A 90 -19.84 -28.01 -23.59
C LEU A 90 -20.95 -27.02 -23.98
N LEU A 91 -20.60 -25.78 -24.31
CA LEU A 91 -21.55 -24.76 -24.79
C LEU A 91 -22.17 -25.13 -26.15
N GLN A 92 -21.45 -25.89 -26.99
CA GLN A 92 -21.98 -26.39 -28.25
C GLN A 92 -23.01 -27.50 -28.07
N PHE A 93 -23.10 -28.14 -26.91
CA PHE A 93 -24.04 -29.24 -26.69
C PHE A 93 -25.51 -28.81 -26.92
N VAL A 94 -25.91 -27.70 -26.30
CA VAL A 94 -27.30 -27.21 -26.35
C VAL A 94 -27.76 -26.85 -27.77
N PRO A 95 -27.00 -26.06 -28.56
CA PRO A 95 -27.37 -25.77 -29.95
C PRO A 95 -27.42 -27.00 -30.87
N HIS A 96 -26.61 -28.04 -30.64
CA HIS A 96 -26.48 -29.17 -31.57
C HIS A 96 -27.36 -30.37 -31.19
N HIS A 97 -27.44 -30.71 -29.91
CA HIS A 97 -28.07 -31.94 -29.43
C HIS A 97 -29.43 -31.72 -28.76
N CYS A 98 -29.78 -30.50 -28.35
CA CYS A 98 -31.06 -30.19 -27.71
C CYS A 98 -32.08 -29.54 -28.66
N LYS A 99 -31.87 -29.54 -29.99
CA LYS A 99 -32.76 -28.90 -30.96
C LYS A 99 -34.21 -29.40 -30.86
N LEU A 100 -34.39 -30.72 -30.84
CA LEU A 100 -35.69 -31.38 -30.72
C LEU A 100 -36.45 -30.96 -29.44
N LEU A 101 -35.77 -30.99 -28.30
CA LEU A 101 -36.36 -30.60 -27.02
C LEU A 101 -36.71 -29.12 -26.98
N ARG A 102 -35.88 -28.26 -27.58
CA ARG A 102 -36.12 -26.82 -27.68
C ARG A 102 -37.32 -26.49 -28.58
N GLU A 103 -37.53 -27.26 -29.63
CA GLU A 103 -38.68 -27.16 -30.54
C GLU A 103 -39.98 -27.56 -29.81
N VAL A 104 -39.97 -28.69 -29.10
CA VAL A 104 -41.17 -29.20 -28.39
C VAL A 104 -41.56 -28.33 -27.19
N THR A 105 -40.59 -27.69 -26.53
CA THR A 105 -40.81 -26.84 -25.34
C THR A 105 -40.90 -25.34 -25.64
N GLY A 106 -40.81 -24.94 -26.92
CA GLY A 106 -40.99 -23.55 -27.33
C GLY A 106 -39.87 -22.59 -26.88
N MET A 107 -38.64 -23.09 -26.69
CA MET A 107 -37.48 -22.26 -26.29
C MET A 107 -36.95 -21.32 -27.40
N VAL A 108 -37.57 -21.33 -28.58
CA VAL A 108 -37.29 -20.42 -29.70
C VAL A 108 -38.61 -19.79 -30.12
N ILE A 109 -38.65 -18.46 -30.13
CA ILE A 109 -39.80 -17.67 -30.59
C ILE A 109 -39.95 -17.94 -32.09
N SER A 110 -40.78 -18.91 -32.44
CA SER A 110 -41.30 -19.07 -33.79
C SER A 110 -42.81 -18.92 -33.75
N SER A 111 -43.30 -18.21 -34.75
CA SER A 111 -44.63 -17.63 -34.90
C SER A 111 -45.77 -18.62 -34.65
N GLU A 112 -46.81 -18.11 -33.99
CA GLU A 112 -48.21 -18.52 -33.97
C GLU A 112 -48.55 -20.02 -34.16
N LYS A 113 -49.03 -20.63 -33.06
CA LYS A 113 -49.63 -21.98 -32.97
C LYS A 113 -48.68 -23.18 -33.11
N ALA A 114 -47.47 -23.12 -32.55
CA ALA A 114 -46.78 -24.35 -32.17
C ALA A 114 -47.46 -24.94 -30.92
N ASP A 115 -47.85 -26.20 -31.00
CA ASP A 115 -48.42 -27.00 -29.92
C ASP A 115 -47.33 -27.31 -28.87
N ILE A 116 -46.96 -26.30 -28.08
CA ILE A 116 -45.86 -26.30 -27.11
C ILE A 116 -46.27 -27.04 -25.84
N VAL A 117 -45.33 -27.79 -25.25
CA VAL A 117 -45.53 -28.42 -23.94
C VAL A 117 -44.89 -27.55 -22.85
N PRO A 118 -45.69 -26.77 -22.07
CA PRO A 118 -45.16 -25.94 -21.00
C PRO A 118 -44.73 -26.78 -19.79
N GLY A 119 -43.91 -26.18 -18.92
CA GLY A 119 -43.57 -26.75 -17.61
C GLY A 119 -42.19 -27.41 -17.50
N TYR A 120 -41.41 -27.44 -18.59
CA TYR A 120 -40.06 -28.01 -18.61
C TYR A 120 -38.96 -26.94 -18.70
N ASP A 121 -37.86 -27.19 -18.01
CA ASP A 121 -36.59 -26.49 -18.19
C ASP A 121 -35.43 -27.49 -18.23
N PHE A 122 -35.33 -28.20 -19.37
CA PHE A 122 -34.26 -29.17 -19.60
C PHE A 122 -32.86 -28.56 -19.50
N LEU A 123 -32.68 -27.26 -19.76
CA LEU A 123 -31.36 -26.63 -19.61
C LEU A 123 -30.94 -26.57 -18.15
N VAL A 124 -31.85 -26.16 -17.27
CA VAL A 124 -31.57 -25.99 -15.84
C VAL A 124 -31.57 -27.31 -15.09
N ASN A 125 -32.51 -28.20 -15.41
CA ASN A 125 -32.77 -29.40 -14.61
C ASN A 125 -32.11 -30.67 -15.18
N SER A 126 -31.74 -30.69 -16.47
CA SER A 126 -31.09 -31.85 -17.12
C SER A 126 -29.66 -31.55 -17.55
N VAL A 127 -29.44 -30.46 -18.30
CA VAL A 127 -28.15 -30.18 -18.92
C VAL A 127 -27.12 -29.66 -17.92
N TRP A 128 -27.47 -28.58 -17.20
CA TRP A 128 -26.57 -27.95 -16.24
C TRP A 128 -26.10 -28.90 -15.12
N PRO A 129 -26.96 -29.70 -14.47
CA PRO A 129 -26.54 -30.55 -13.36
C PRO A 129 -25.55 -31.63 -13.81
N GLU A 130 -25.76 -32.24 -14.98
CA GLU A 130 -24.84 -33.26 -15.53
C GLU A 130 -23.49 -32.66 -15.97
N ILE A 131 -23.48 -31.45 -16.53
CA ILE A 131 -22.23 -30.74 -16.84
C ILE A 131 -21.44 -30.48 -15.56
N ILE A 132 -22.07 -29.87 -14.56
CA ILE A 132 -21.39 -29.51 -13.32
C ILE A 132 -20.92 -30.76 -12.58
N LYS A 133 -21.77 -31.79 -12.48
CA LYS A 133 -21.38 -33.07 -11.89
C LYS A 133 -20.16 -33.67 -12.57
N GLY A 134 -20.14 -33.71 -13.91
CA GLY A 134 -18.99 -34.19 -14.67
C GLY A 134 -17.71 -33.38 -14.41
N ILE A 135 -17.80 -32.04 -14.40
CA ILE A 135 -16.65 -31.17 -14.09
C ILE A 135 -16.16 -31.41 -12.67
N GLU A 136 -17.07 -31.49 -11.71
CA GLU A 136 -16.78 -31.65 -10.30
C GLU A 136 -16.14 -33.00 -9.96
N GLU A 137 -16.59 -34.08 -10.58
CA GLU A 137 -16.10 -35.44 -10.35
C GLU A 137 -14.80 -35.73 -11.12
N ARG A 138 -14.70 -35.28 -12.38
CA ARG A 138 -13.58 -35.64 -13.26
C ARG A 138 -12.47 -34.58 -13.33
N ILE A 139 -12.76 -33.33 -12.99
CA ILE A 139 -11.79 -32.22 -13.06
C ILE A 139 -11.69 -31.52 -11.69
N ALA A 140 -11.61 -32.31 -10.62
CA ALA A 140 -11.46 -31.78 -9.26
C ALA A 140 -10.21 -30.86 -9.11
N SER A 141 -9.16 -31.12 -9.88
CA SER A 141 -7.93 -30.30 -9.89
C SER A 141 -8.15 -28.86 -10.40
N LEU A 142 -9.27 -28.58 -11.07
CA LEU A 142 -9.67 -27.24 -11.53
C LEU A 142 -9.74 -26.24 -10.38
N PHE A 143 -10.26 -26.68 -9.24
CA PHE A 143 -10.55 -25.83 -8.07
C PHE A 143 -9.35 -25.65 -7.13
N ASN A 144 -8.18 -26.23 -7.47
CA ASN A 144 -7.00 -26.14 -6.62
C ASN A 144 -6.44 -24.72 -6.57
N VAL A 145 -6.26 -24.19 -5.36
CA VAL A 145 -5.79 -22.82 -5.08
C VAL A 145 -4.25 -22.72 -4.98
N GLY A 146 -3.52 -23.85 -5.05
CA GLY A 146 -2.08 -23.88 -4.78
C GLY A 146 -1.22 -22.93 -5.61
N ASN A 147 -1.62 -22.63 -6.85
CA ASN A 147 -1.02 -21.58 -7.66
C ASN A 147 -2.06 -20.48 -7.95
N PRO A 148 -1.91 -19.27 -7.38
CA PRO A 148 -2.87 -18.18 -7.57
C PRO A 148 -3.05 -17.73 -9.02
N ASP A 149 -1.97 -17.66 -9.82
CA ASP A 149 -2.07 -17.23 -11.23
C ASP A 149 -2.89 -18.23 -12.05
N THR A 150 -2.60 -19.52 -11.86
CA THR A 150 -3.35 -20.60 -12.51
C THR A 150 -4.81 -20.65 -12.03
N PHE A 151 -5.04 -20.43 -10.74
CA PHE A 151 -6.40 -20.36 -10.18
C PHE A 151 -7.19 -19.20 -10.77
N TYR A 152 -6.57 -18.02 -10.92
CA TYR A 152 -7.18 -16.85 -11.55
C TYR A 152 -7.66 -17.15 -12.97
N ASP A 153 -6.77 -17.72 -13.80
CA ASP A 153 -7.07 -18.01 -15.20
C ASP A 153 -8.23 -19.02 -15.31
N ARG A 154 -8.15 -20.10 -14.52
CA ARG A 154 -9.20 -21.12 -14.46
C ARG A 154 -10.53 -20.54 -14.02
N TYR A 155 -10.54 -19.78 -12.91
CA TYR A 155 -11.74 -19.13 -12.39
C TYR A 155 -12.37 -18.21 -13.44
N THR A 156 -11.57 -17.34 -14.07
CA THR A 156 -12.05 -16.35 -15.04
C THR A 156 -12.67 -17.02 -16.26
N ILE A 157 -12.00 -18.05 -16.80
CA ILE A 157 -12.51 -18.85 -17.92
C ILE A 157 -13.81 -19.58 -17.52
N SER A 158 -13.86 -20.15 -16.32
CA SER A 158 -15.04 -20.84 -15.80
C SER A 158 -16.24 -19.92 -15.60
N ILE A 159 -16.05 -18.71 -15.06
CA ILE A 159 -17.13 -17.73 -14.90
C ILE A 159 -17.60 -17.18 -16.25
N ASP A 160 -16.70 -17.02 -17.22
CA ASP A 160 -17.11 -16.67 -18.59
C ASP A 160 -17.94 -17.79 -19.25
N PHE A 161 -17.59 -19.06 -19.00
CA PHE A 161 -18.41 -20.20 -19.39
C PHE A 161 -19.82 -20.13 -18.77
N VAL A 162 -19.93 -19.90 -17.45
CA VAL A 162 -21.23 -19.75 -16.77
C VAL A 162 -22.04 -18.62 -17.41
N ARG A 163 -21.44 -17.46 -17.64
CA ARG A 163 -22.10 -16.31 -18.29
C ARG A 163 -22.59 -16.66 -19.69
N LYS A 164 -21.79 -17.39 -20.48
CA LYS A 164 -22.19 -17.85 -21.82
C LYS A 164 -23.32 -18.87 -21.76
N PHE A 165 -23.32 -19.76 -20.76
CA PHE A 165 -24.42 -20.71 -20.55
C PHE A 165 -25.72 -20.00 -20.14
N GLU A 166 -25.65 -19.02 -19.24
CA GLU A 166 -26.81 -18.20 -18.85
C GLU A 166 -27.47 -17.50 -20.06
N ARG A 167 -26.67 -17.09 -21.05
CA ARG A 167 -27.18 -16.49 -22.30
C ARG A 167 -27.93 -17.47 -23.19
N GLN A 168 -27.76 -18.78 -22.98
CA GLN A 168 -28.51 -19.82 -23.71
C GLN A 168 -29.88 -20.10 -23.07
N CYS A 169 -30.15 -19.60 -21.86
CA CYS A 169 -31.47 -19.69 -21.23
C CYS A 169 -32.49 -18.86 -22.02
N GLY A 170 -33.65 -19.45 -22.32
CA GLY A 170 -34.69 -18.80 -23.15
C GLY A 170 -35.47 -17.68 -22.45
N SER A 171 -35.28 -17.46 -21.14
CA SER A 171 -35.97 -16.41 -20.38
C SER A 171 -35.23 -16.01 -19.10
N GLN A 172 -35.51 -14.80 -18.60
CA GLN A 172 -34.96 -14.33 -17.33
C GLN A 172 -35.43 -15.18 -16.13
N ALA A 173 -36.62 -15.76 -16.21
CA ALA A 173 -37.13 -16.69 -15.19
C ALA A 173 -36.30 -17.98 -15.14
N SER A 174 -35.88 -18.50 -16.30
CA SER A 174 -34.97 -19.66 -16.40
C SER A 174 -33.60 -19.33 -15.80
N VAL A 175 -33.02 -18.16 -16.08
CA VAL A 175 -31.76 -17.72 -15.46
C VAL A 175 -31.86 -17.63 -13.93
N ARG A 176 -32.97 -17.11 -13.39
CA ARG A 176 -33.19 -17.08 -11.93
C ARG A 176 -33.26 -18.49 -11.34
N ARG A 177 -33.96 -19.41 -12.01
CA ARG A 177 -34.03 -20.82 -11.60
C ARG A 177 -32.67 -21.52 -11.68
N LEU A 178 -31.87 -21.23 -12.71
CA LEU A 178 -30.50 -21.70 -12.84
C LEU A 178 -29.64 -21.27 -11.65
N ARG A 179 -29.64 -19.97 -11.32
CA ARG A 179 -28.88 -19.43 -10.18
C ARG A 179 -29.33 -19.97 -8.83
N ALA A 180 -30.62 -20.31 -8.70
CA ALA A 180 -31.18 -20.94 -7.51
C ALA A 180 -30.92 -22.46 -7.44
N HIS A 181 -30.48 -23.09 -8.53
CA HIS A 181 -30.28 -24.53 -8.59
C HIS A 181 -29.10 -24.97 -7.71
N ALA A 182 -29.24 -26.10 -7.01
CA ALA A 182 -28.25 -26.59 -6.06
C ALA A 182 -26.86 -26.82 -6.70
N SER A 183 -26.81 -27.36 -7.93
CA SER A 183 -25.54 -27.55 -8.65
C SER A 183 -24.87 -26.23 -9.06
N TYR A 184 -25.65 -25.17 -9.33
CA TYR A 184 -25.09 -23.84 -9.61
C TYR A 184 -24.40 -23.28 -8.37
N GLN A 185 -25.06 -23.38 -7.21
CA GLN A 185 -24.50 -22.95 -5.94
C GLN A 185 -23.29 -23.79 -5.53
N SER A 186 -23.35 -25.12 -5.69
CA SER A 186 -22.22 -26.03 -5.46
C SER A 186 -20.99 -25.61 -6.26
N PHE A 187 -21.16 -25.38 -7.57
CA PHE A 187 -20.07 -24.97 -8.45
C PHE A 187 -19.39 -23.68 -7.97
N HIS A 188 -20.17 -22.67 -7.58
CA HIS A 188 -19.64 -21.40 -7.07
C HIS A 188 -18.95 -21.59 -5.70
N ASN A 189 -19.51 -22.40 -4.81
CA ASN A 189 -18.98 -22.65 -3.48
C ASN A 189 -17.67 -23.45 -3.49
N LYS A 190 -17.41 -24.24 -4.53
CA LYS A 190 -16.13 -24.96 -4.69
C LYS A 190 -14.95 -24.02 -4.95
N TRP A 191 -15.20 -22.83 -5.49
CA TRP A 191 -14.15 -21.82 -5.67
C TRP A 191 -13.84 -21.17 -4.33
N ASN A 192 -12.73 -21.58 -3.71
CA ASN A 192 -12.29 -21.01 -2.44
C ASN A 192 -11.60 -19.65 -2.64
N LEU A 193 -12.40 -18.65 -3.01
CA LEU A 193 -11.98 -17.26 -3.15
C LEU A 193 -11.32 -16.68 -1.88
N PRO A 194 -11.75 -17.05 -0.66
CA PRO A 194 -11.06 -16.62 0.55
C PRO A 194 -9.60 -17.06 0.64
N ILE A 195 -9.29 -18.33 0.32
CA ILE A 195 -7.90 -18.82 0.32
C ILE A 195 -7.10 -18.17 -0.81
N TYR A 196 -7.70 -18.00 -1.99
CA TYR A 196 -7.05 -17.29 -3.10
C TYR A 196 -6.62 -15.89 -2.66
N PHE A 197 -7.54 -15.14 -2.04
CA PHE A 197 -7.23 -13.82 -1.51
C PHE A 197 -6.13 -13.87 -0.45
N GLN A 198 -6.14 -14.87 0.44
CA GLN A 198 -5.10 -15.00 1.47
C GLN A 198 -3.70 -15.20 0.89
N LEU A 199 -3.57 -15.98 -0.19
CA LEU A 199 -2.30 -16.15 -0.90
C LEU A 199 -1.85 -14.84 -1.56
N ARG A 200 -2.75 -14.14 -2.25
CA ARG A 200 -2.46 -12.83 -2.86
C ARG A 200 -2.13 -11.75 -1.82
N TYR A 201 -2.84 -11.76 -0.69
CA TYR A 201 -2.55 -10.89 0.45
C TYR A 201 -1.13 -11.12 0.93
N LYS A 202 -0.74 -12.38 1.16
CA LYS A 202 0.60 -12.71 1.63
C LYS A 202 1.68 -12.32 0.60
N GLU A 203 1.46 -12.59 -0.68
CA GLU A 203 2.36 -12.19 -1.77
C GLU A 203 2.58 -10.67 -1.77
N ILE A 204 1.50 -9.88 -1.76
CA ILE A 204 1.56 -8.42 -1.89
C ILE A 204 2.07 -7.76 -0.60
N ALA A 205 1.52 -8.14 0.56
CA ALA A 205 1.89 -7.54 1.84
C ALA A 205 3.32 -7.89 2.24
N ALA A 206 3.81 -9.10 1.93
CA ALA A 206 5.18 -9.48 2.24
C ALA A 206 6.21 -8.62 1.51
N CYS A 207 5.94 -8.19 0.27
CA CYS A 207 6.81 -7.26 -0.44
C CYS A 207 7.01 -5.95 0.36
N LEU A 208 5.92 -5.38 0.87
CA LEU A 208 5.98 -4.16 1.67
C LEU A 208 6.67 -4.38 3.02
N GLU A 209 6.35 -5.48 3.72
CA GLU A 209 6.97 -5.78 5.02
C GLU A 209 8.48 -6.02 4.90
N ASN A 210 8.94 -6.70 3.85
CA ASN A 210 10.37 -6.89 3.61
C ASN A 210 11.07 -5.55 3.37
N ALA A 211 10.50 -4.69 2.52
CA ALA A 211 11.05 -3.36 2.29
C ALA A 211 11.08 -2.51 3.56
N ILE A 212 10.05 -2.61 4.42
CA ILE A 212 10.02 -1.95 5.73
C ILE A 212 11.13 -2.50 6.65
N ALA A 213 11.40 -3.80 6.62
CA ALA A 213 12.43 -4.45 7.43
C ALA A 213 13.85 -4.04 7.01
N ASP A 214 14.09 -3.85 5.71
CA ASP A 214 15.35 -3.31 5.17
C ASP A 214 15.54 -1.82 5.56
N GLY A 215 14.47 -1.15 6.00
CA GLY A 215 14.51 0.17 6.58
C GLY A 215 14.54 1.26 5.52
N LEU A 216 15.49 2.19 5.66
CA LEU A 216 15.57 3.35 4.78
C LEU A 216 16.65 3.13 3.70
N GLU A 217 16.23 2.59 2.56
CA GLU A 217 17.07 2.39 1.38
C GLU A 217 16.68 3.31 0.23
N ALA A 218 17.69 3.76 -0.53
CA ALA A 218 17.47 4.53 -1.75
C ALA A 218 16.83 3.65 -2.84
N ALA A 219 15.89 4.22 -3.58
CA ALA A 219 15.29 3.52 -4.71
C ALA A 219 16.31 3.29 -5.85
N PRO A 220 16.09 2.28 -6.71
CA PRO A 220 16.94 2.03 -7.88
C PRO A 220 17.02 3.25 -8.83
N ALA A 221 18.16 3.40 -9.52
CA ALA A 221 18.36 4.46 -10.51
C ALA A 221 17.27 4.42 -11.60
N GLY A 222 16.59 5.55 -11.81
CA GLY A 222 15.46 5.67 -12.76
C GLY A 222 14.06 5.52 -12.13
N SER A 223 13.97 5.26 -10.82
CA SER A 223 12.70 5.28 -10.07
C SER A 223 12.12 6.69 -9.98
N SER A 224 10.79 6.80 -10.07
CA SER A 224 10.06 8.05 -9.78
C SER A 224 10.05 8.42 -8.29
N TYR A 225 10.46 7.50 -7.42
CA TYR A 225 10.52 7.65 -5.97
C TYR A 225 11.95 7.59 -5.49
N HIS A 226 12.24 8.29 -4.40
CA HIS A 226 13.56 8.34 -3.78
C HIS A 226 13.80 7.19 -2.78
N LEU A 227 12.74 6.63 -2.18
CA LEU A 227 12.82 5.49 -1.25
C LEU A 227 12.34 4.20 -1.92
N LEU A 228 13.06 3.12 -1.61
CA LEU A 228 12.66 1.77 -2.02
C LEU A 228 11.29 1.42 -1.44
N VAL A 229 11.04 1.70 -0.15
CA VAL A 229 9.77 1.39 0.52
C VAL A 229 8.58 2.09 -0.14
N SER A 230 8.73 3.35 -0.55
CA SER A 230 7.67 4.10 -1.24
C SER A 230 7.37 3.52 -2.62
N GLN A 231 8.41 3.12 -3.37
CA GLN A 231 8.26 2.45 -4.65
C GLN A 231 7.58 1.08 -4.51
N VAL A 232 7.96 0.30 -3.49
CA VAL A 232 7.37 -1.01 -3.21
C VAL A 232 5.91 -0.88 -2.76
N LEU A 233 5.57 0.12 -1.94
CA LEU A 233 4.18 0.45 -1.62
C LEU A 233 3.38 0.69 -2.90
N TRP A 234 3.89 1.56 -3.79
CA TRP A 234 3.22 1.88 -5.03
C TRP A 234 2.98 0.63 -5.90
N ASN A 235 4.01 -0.17 -6.12
CA ASN A 235 3.90 -1.41 -6.86
C ASN A 235 2.90 -2.38 -6.24
N SER A 236 2.85 -2.45 -4.90
CA SER A 236 1.90 -3.29 -4.16
C SER A 236 0.46 -2.81 -4.34
N LEU A 237 0.22 -1.50 -4.31
CA LEU A 237 -1.09 -0.91 -4.57
C LEU A 237 -1.55 -1.18 -6.02
N VAL A 238 -0.68 -0.98 -7.01
CA VAL A 238 -0.99 -1.29 -8.41
C VAL A 238 -1.28 -2.79 -8.58
N ARG A 239 -0.49 -3.65 -7.92
CA ARG A 239 -0.66 -5.11 -7.98
C ARG A 239 -2.01 -5.59 -7.44
N CYS A 240 -2.57 -4.94 -6.42
CA CYS A 240 -3.92 -5.27 -5.90
C CYS A 240 -5.02 -5.19 -6.97
N TRP A 241 -4.86 -4.29 -7.95
CA TRP A 241 -5.85 -3.99 -8.99
C TRP A 241 -5.39 -4.42 -10.39
N ALA A 242 -4.25 -5.11 -10.48
CA ALA A 242 -3.71 -5.56 -11.74
C ALA A 242 -4.58 -6.63 -12.40
N GLU A 243 -4.57 -6.62 -13.73
CA GLU A 243 -5.05 -7.74 -14.53
C GLU A 243 -4.29 -9.01 -14.11
N LYS A 244 -4.99 -10.15 -14.05
CA LYS A 244 -4.47 -11.43 -13.54
C LYS A 244 -4.32 -11.57 -12.02
N VAL A 245 -4.67 -10.54 -11.25
CA VAL A 245 -4.69 -10.60 -9.77
C VAL A 245 -6.08 -10.32 -9.22
N TYR A 246 -6.70 -9.24 -9.69
CA TYR A 246 -7.98 -8.77 -9.18
C TYR A 246 -9.17 -9.62 -9.65
N LEU A 247 -9.96 -10.14 -8.71
CA LEU A 247 -11.23 -10.81 -9.00
C LEU A 247 -12.41 -9.96 -8.50
N PRO A 248 -13.43 -9.70 -9.35
CA PRO A 248 -14.56 -8.84 -8.99
C PRO A 248 -15.27 -9.19 -7.65
N PRO A 249 -15.54 -10.47 -7.32
CA PRO A 249 -16.19 -10.82 -6.05
C PRO A 249 -15.37 -10.47 -4.80
N LEU A 250 -14.06 -10.23 -4.97
CA LEU A 250 -13.12 -9.92 -3.89
C LEU A 250 -12.85 -8.42 -3.72
N VAL A 251 -13.63 -7.56 -4.37
CA VAL A 251 -13.48 -6.09 -4.32
C VAL A 251 -13.32 -5.56 -2.90
N HIS A 252 -14.18 -5.97 -1.97
CA HIS A 252 -14.14 -5.54 -0.57
C HIS A 252 -12.83 -5.92 0.13
N ARG A 253 -12.22 -7.06 -0.24
CA ARG A 253 -10.98 -7.54 0.38
C ARG A 253 -9.75 -6.82 -0.20
N PHE A 254 -9.71 -6.63 -1.52
CA PHE A 254 -8.62 -5.87 -2.17
C PHE A 254 -8.66 -4.40 -1.78
N TRP A 255 -9.84 -3.82 -1.60
CA TRP A 255 -9.99 -2.48 -1.04
C TRP A 255 -9.46 -2.41 0.39
N LYS A 256 -9.86 -3.34 1.26
CA LYS A 256 -9.32 -3.43 2.62
C LYS A 256 -7.78 -3.54 2.62
N LEU A 257 -7.20 -4.38 1.77
CA LEU A 257 -5.75 -4.52 1.65
C LEU A 257 -5.09 -3.21 1.21
N THR A 258 -5.68 -2.49 0.25
CA THR A 258 -5.19 -1.17 -0.21
C THR A 258 -5.06 -0.20 0.98
N LEU A 259 -6.10 -0.09 1.80
CA LEU A 259 -6.08 0.77 3.00
C LEU A 259 -5.09 0.27 4.06
N GLN A 260 -4.97 -1.05 4.24
CA GLN A 260 -4.02 -1.65 5.18
C GLN A 260 -2.56 -1.37 4.78
N LEU A 261 -2.22 -1.43 3.49
CA LEU A 261 -0.88 -1.11 2.99
C LEU A 261 -0.52 0.36 3.26
N ILE A 262 -1.46 1.28 2.98
CA ILE A 262 -1.27 2.72 3.24
C ILE A 262 -1.11 2.99 4.75
N SER A 263 -2.00 2.40 5.57
CA SER A 263 -1.94 2.54 7.02
C SER A 263 -0.63 1.99 7.59
N ARG A 264 -0.15 0.84 7.08
CA ARG A 264 1.11 0.24 7.49
C ARG A 264 2.31 1.12 7.15
N TYR A 265 2.31 1.72 5.96
CA TYR A 265 3.34 2.66 5.54
C TYR A 265 3.33 3.95 6.39
N SER A 266 2.15 4.51 6.68
CA SER A 266 1.99 5.66 7.60
C SER A 266 2.59 5.34 8.99
N LYS A 267 2.29 4.15 9.52
CA LYS A 267 2.86 3.68 10.78
C LYS A 267 4.39 3.55 10.70
N PHE A 268 4.94 2.95 9.64
CA PHE A 268 6.38 2.90 9.40
C PHE A 268 7.01 4.30 9.46
N LEU A 269 6.46 5.28 8.74
CA LEU A 269 6.97 6.66 8.73
C LEU A 269 7.00 7.29 10.14
N THR A 270 6.00 7.03 10.97
CA THR A 270 5.98 7.50 12.37
C THR A 270 6.94 6.73 13.29
N GLU A 271 7.23 5.47 13.00
CA GLU A 271 8.15 4.62 13.77
C GLU A 271 9.62 4.86 13.41
N VAL A 272 9.90 5.21 12.14
CA VAL A 272 11.26 5.48 11.64
C VAL A 272 11.96 6.49 12.53
N GLN A 273 12.99 6.05 13.23
CA GLN A 273 13.94 6.93 13.90
C GLN A 273 15.17 7.05 13.01
N PRO A 274 15.78 8.24 12.89
CA PRO A 274 17.13 8.32 12.35
C PRO A 274 18.00 7.39 13.19
N PRO A 275 18.83 6.50 12.58
CA PRO A 275 19.64 5.54 13.31
C PRO A 275 20.32 6.25 14.47
N THR A 276 19.89 5.88 15.68
CA THR A 276 20.50 6.35 16.91
C THR A 276 21.94 5.87 16.88
N TRP A 277 22.85 6.80 17.14
CA TRP A 277 24.28 6.56 17.23
C TRP A 277 24.57 5.53 18.33
N GLN A 278 24.48 4.23 18.03
CA GLN A 278 25.26 3.24 18.75
C GLN A 278 26.70 3.45 18.31
N SER A 279 27.48 4.04 19.20
CA SER A 279 28.88 4.40 19.03
C SER A 279 29.84 3.20 18.89
N ASN A 280 29.40 2.04 18.39
CA ASN A 280 30.22 0.84 18.19
C ASN A 280 29.73 -0.03 17.02
N LEU A 281 29.77 0.48 15.78
CA LEU A 281 29.67 -0.37 14.59
C LEU A 281 31.00 -0.32 13.82
N PRO A 282 31.54 -1.48 13.38
CA PRO A 282 32.78 -1.55 12.60
C PRO A 282 32.63 -0.82 11.26
N PRO A 283 33.75 -0.40 10.62
CA PRO A 283 33.78 0.53 9.48
C PRO A 283 33.25 -0.06 8.16
N THR A 284 32.40 -1.07 8.19
CA THR A 284 31.78 -1.71 7.02
C THR A 284 30.41 -1.14 6.65
N TRP A 285 29.90 -0.16 7.41
CA TRP A 285 28.70 0.59 7.03
C TRP A 285 29.10 1.69 6.06
N GLN A 286 29.04 1.40 4.76
CA GLN A 286 29.06 2.44 3.73
C GLN A 286 27.68 3.11 3.67
N PRO A 287 27.53 4.40 4.01
CA PRO A 287 26.28 5.11 3.75
C PRO A 287 26.49 5.89 2.45
N ASN A 288 26.05 5.35 1.31
CA ASN A 288 26.09 6.12 0.05
C ASN A 288 25.04 7.26 0.00
N LEU A 289 24.34 7.56 1.10
CA LEU A 289 23.54 8.77 1.30
C LEU A 289 23.57 9.13 2.81
N SER A 290 23.84 10.40 3.16
CA SER A 290 23.83 10.86 4.56
C SER A 290 22.43 10.67 5.18
N THR A 291 22.33 10.25 6.45
CA THR A 291 21.07 10.11 7.21
C THR A 291 20.12 11.31 7.07
N THR A 292 20.71 12.50 6.88
CA THR A 292 20.02 13.75 6.58
C THR A 292 19.27 13.71 5.25
N ILE A 293 19.91 13.23 4.18
CA ILE A 293 19.29 13.07 2.84
C ILE A 293 18.14 12.08 2.89
N LEU A 294 18.29 11.02 3.67
CA LEU A 294 17.30 9.97 3.83
C LEU A 294 16.03 10.47 4.54
N MET A 295 16.19 11.31 5.56
CA MET A 295 15.08 11.97 6.26
C MET A 295 14.40 13.03 5.39
N ILE A 296 15.20 13.80 4.63
CA ILE A 296 14.69 14.72 3.60
C ILE A 296 13.83 13.96 2.59
N VAL A 297 14.36 12.86 2.07
CA VAL A 297 13.70 11.97 1.13
C VAL A 297 12.41 11.38 1.72
N CYS A 298 12.36 10.99 3.00
CA CYS A 298 11.13 10.56 3.67
C CYS A 298 10.07 11.65 3.69
N ILE A 299 10.46 12.90 4.01
CA ILE A 299 9.53 14.03 4.10
C ILE A 299 9.04 14.44 2.71
N VAL A 300 9.95 14.48 1.73
CA VAL A 300 9.63 14.74 0.32
C VAL A 300 8.75 13.64 -0.25
N SER A 301 8.98 12.37 0.09
CA SER A 301 8.13 11.26 -0.36
C SER A 301 6.70 11.31 0.19
N ILE A 302 6.40 12.22 1.13
CA ILE A 302 5.04 12.47 1.63
C ILE A 302 4.47 13.76 1.03
N ASP A 303 5.30 14.82 0.88
CA ASP A 303 4.87 16.13 0.35
C ASP A 303 4.81 16.17 -1.19
N SER A 304 5.75 15.52 -1.88
CA SER A 304 5.83 15.52 -3.34
C SER A 304 4.97 14.42 -3.94
N HIS A 305 3.68 14.66 -4.07
CA HIS A 305 2.89 14.02 -5.11
C HIS A 305 2.89 12.47 -5.15
N THR A 306 3.31 11.74 -4.12
CA THR A 306 3.40 10.26 -4.11
C THR A 306 2.02 9.60 -4.11
N LEU A 307 0.96 10.36 -3.84
CA LEU A 307 -0.45 9.99 -4.07
C LEU A 307 -1.05 10.70 -5.29
N ILE A 308 -0.52 11.85 -5.71
CA ILE A 308 -1.06 12.70 -6.79
C ILE A 308 -0.50 12.33 -8.18
N ARG A 309 0.78 11.93 -8.29
CA ARG A 309 1.41 11.42 -9.54
C ARG A 309 1.02 9.98 -9.87
N CYS A 310 0.46 9.26 -8.90
CA CYS A 310 -0.20 7.97 -9.07
C CYS A 310 -1.24 7.96 -10.19
N SER A 311 -1.86 9.11 -10.47
CA SER A 311 -2.81 9.26 -11.57
C SER A 311 -2.16 9.33 -12.95
N ARG A 312 -0.87 9.66 -13.08
CA ARG A 312 -0.29 10.14 -14.35
C ARG A 312 0.64 9.15 -15.06
N GLN A 313 1.30 8.23 -14.35
CA GLN A 313 2.36 7.39 -14.95
C GLN A 313 1.89 5.99 -15.40
N VAL A 314 0.70 5.55 -14.99
CA VAL A 314 0.03 4.33 -15.52
C VAL A 314 -0.52 4.54 -16.94
N PHE A 315 -0.54 5.79 -17.43
CA PHE A 315 -1.23 6.19 -18.66
C PHE A 315 -0.42 6.18 -19.97
N ASN A 316 0.91 6.05 -19.93
CA ASN A 316 1.72 6.26 -21.15
C ASN A 316 2.18 4.99 -21.88
N HIS A 317 1.71 3.81 -21.49
CA HIS A 317 1.93 2.59 -22.28
C HIS A 317 0.61 1.91 -22.63
N GLY A 318 0.05 2.30 -23.76
CA GLY A 318 -1.08 1.60 -24.37
C GLY A 318 -1.66 2.32 -25.59
N THR A 319 -0.96 2.30 -26.73
CA THR A 319 -1.64 2.35 -28.02
C THR A 319 -2.54 1.13 -28.10
N TYR A 320 -3.87 1.29 -28.17
CA TYR A 320 -4.81 0.62 -29.08
C TYR A 320 -6.26 1.04 -28.71
N SER A 321 -6.70 2.10 -29.39
CA SER A 321 -8.05 2.45 -29.88
C SER A 321 -9.18 1.41 -29.70
N ILE A 322 -10.43 1.76 -29.38
CA ILE A 322 -11.18 3.03 -29.32
C ILE A 322 -12.39 2.85 -28.38
N SER A 323 -12.78 3.94 -27.71
CA SER A 323 -13.90 4.10 -26.75
C SER A 323 -13.57 3.93 -25.26
N SER A 324 -12.31 4.14 -24.89
CA SER A 324 -11.79 4.28 -23.51
C SER A 324 -11.88 5.72 -22.96
N TYR A 325 -12.92 6.47 -23.35
CA TYR A 325 -13.32 7.75 -22.76
C TYR A 325 -13.83 7.52 -21.33
N CYS A 326 -13.44 8.21 -20.27
CA CYS A 326 -12.55 9.34 -20.11
C CYS A 326 -12.23 9.45 -18.60
N MET A 327 -11.00 9.89 -18.29
CA MET A 327 -10.65 10.62 -17.07
C MET A 327 -10.58 9.87 -15.72
N LEU A 328 -9.37 9.41 -15.35
CA LEU A 328 -8.93 9.19 -13.97
C LEU A 328 -8.57 10.55 -13.32
N VAL A 329 -9.54 11.44 -13.18
CA VAL A 329 -9.31 12.78 -12.63
C VAL A 329 -9.27 12.71 -11.10
N ASP A 330 -8.04 12.84 -10.62
CA ASP A 330 -7.63 13.32 -9.29
C ASP A 330 -7.72 12.39 -8.07
N ILE A 331 -7.19 11.17 -8.22
CA ILE A 331 -6.88 10.13 -7.20
C ILE A 331 -7.91 8.99 -7.16
N LEU A 332 -9.19 9.22 -7.43
CA LEU A 332 -10.23 8.21 -7.74
C LEU A 332 -11.53 8.99 -8.10
N PRO A 333 -11.90 9.22 -9.38
CA PRO A 333 -13.22 9.72 -9.72
C PRO A 333 -14.17 8.53 -9.67
N PHE A 334 -14.83 8.46 -8.52
CA PHE A 334 -15.79 7.44 -8.16
C PHE A 334 -16.88 7.26 -9.22
N ASP A 335 -17.26 8.30 -9.97
CA ASP A 335 -18.46 8.36 -10.85
C ASP A 335 -18.51 7.35 -12.00
N CYS A 336 -17.39 6.86 -12.53
CA CYS A 336 -17.42 5.99 -13.73
C CYS A 336 -17.45 4.48 -13.41
N LEU A 337 -17.11 4.08 -12.18
CA LEU A 337 -17.32 2.71 -11.68
C LEU A 337 -18.81 2.42 -11.42
N PHE A 338 -19.62 3.46 -11.19
CA PHE A 338 -21.07 3.36 -11.00
C PHE A 338 -21.80 2.84 -12.25
N ASP A 339 -21.33 3.19 -13.46
CA ASP A 339 -22.05 2.90 -14.71
C ASP A 339 -21.98 1.42 -15.14
N LYS A 340 -20.94 0.68 -14.73
CA LYS A 340 -20.74 -0.72 -15.16
C LYS A 340 -21.12 -1.77 -14.12
N CYS A 341 -21.31 -1.39 -12.86
CA CYS A 341 -21.71 -2.30 -11.79
C CYS A 341 -22.49 -1.55 -10.69
N PRO A 342 -23.83 -1.53 -10.73
CA PRO A 342 -24.66 -0.78 -9.78
C PRO A 342 -24.53 -1.24 -8.30
N SER A 343 -23.77 -2.29 -7.99
CA SER A 343 -23.54 -2.82 -6.63
C SER A 343 -22.18 -2.45 -6.00
N LEU A 344 -21.28 -1.80 -6.72
CA LEU A 344 -20.01 -1.26 -6.19
C LEU A 344 -20.12 -0.06 -5.21
N PRO A 345 -21.18 0.80 -5.22
CA PRO A 345 -21.22 2.04 -4.43
C PRO A 345 -21.08 1.88 -2.91
N CYS A 346 -21.48 0.74 -2.35
CA CYS A 346 -21.53 0.54 -0.90
C CYS A 346 -20.17 0.11 -0.30
N VAL A 347 -19.24 -0.39 -1.12
CA VAL A 347 -18.02 -1.06 -0.62
C VAL A 347 -16.81 -0.12 -0.58
N LEU A 348 -16.73 0.84 -1.49
CA LEU A 348 -15.63 1.78 -1.62
C LEU A 348 -16.08 3.10 -0.98
N SER A 349 -15.83 3.30 0.32
CA SER A 349 -16.12 4.60 0.93
C SER A 349 -15.01 5.60 0.57
N PRO A 350 -15.33 6.75 -0.06
CA PRO A 350 -14.37 7.81 -0.32
C PRO A 350 -13.79 8.41 0.98
N GLU A 351 -14.57 8.37 2.07
CA GLU A 351 -14.15 8.85 3.40
C GLU A 351 -12.91 8.09 3.91
N ALA A 352 -12.87 6.76 3.71
CA ALA A 352 -11.75 5.94 4.17
C ALA A 352 -10.41 6.29 3.46
N LEU A 353 -10.49 6.79 2.23
CA LEU A 353 -9.32 7.24 1.49
C LEU A 353 -8.85 8.61 1.97
N GLU A 354 -9.77 9.54 2.21
CA GLU A 354 -9.44 10.84 2.81
C GLU A 354 -8.86 10.67 4.21
N ASP A 355 -9.37 9.74 5.02
CA ASP A 355 -8.77 9.37 6.32
C ASP A 355 -7.34 8.84 6.17
N SER A 356 -7.09 8.01 5.15
CA SER A 356 -5.76 7.48 4.87
C SER A 356 -4.78 8.57 4.43
N LYS A 357 -5.25 9.51 3.61
CA LYS A 357 -4.49 10.70 3.18
C LYS A 357 -4.23 11.65 4.35
N ALA A 358 -5.23 11.89 5.19
CA ALA A 358 -5.10 12.67 6.42
C ALA A 358 -4.05 12.04 7.35
N SER A 359 -4.08 10.72 7.54
CA SER A 359 -3.08 9.98 8.34
C SER A 359 -1.65 10.17 7.80
N LEU A 360 -1.45 10.05 6.48
CA LEU A 360 -0.14 10.28 5.86
C LEU A 360 0.31 11.74 5.99
N SER A 361 -0.59 12.70 5.78
CA SER A 361 -0.28 14.13 5.95
C SER A 361 0.07 14.47 7.40
N GLY A 362 -0.56 13.79 8.37
CA GLY A 362 -0.26 13.88 9.79
C GLY A 362 1.14 13.35 10.18
N CYS A 363 1.80 12.60 9.30
CA CYS A 363 3.19 12.19 9.51
C CYS A 363 4.19 13.33 9.27
N ILE A 364 3.84 14.32 8.43
CA ILE A 364 4.74 15.41 8.02
C ILE A 364 5.28 16.20 9.23
N PRO A 365 4.45 16.69 10.18
CA PRO A 365 4.95 17.43 11.34
C PRO A 365 5.88 16.58 12.23
N THR A 366 5.57 15.29 12.39
CA THR A 366 6.38 14.36 13.18
C THR A 366 7.76 14.16 12.56
N LEU A 367 7.82 13.98 11.24
CA LEU A 367 9.10 13.82 10.54
C LEU A 367 9.90 15.12 10.51
N ASN A 368 9.26 16.27 10.31
CA ASN A 368 9.91 17.58 10.41
C ASN A 368 10.56 17.77 11.78
N ARG A 369 9.85 17.44 12.87
CA ARG A 369 10.40 17.50 14.23
C ARG A 369 11.59 16.56 14.43
N LYS A 370 11.52 15.32 13.92
CA LYS A 370 12.65 14.38 14.01
C LYS A 370 13.86 14.87 13.20
N MET A 371 13.63 15.52 12.06
CA MET A 371 14.68 16.09 11.22
C MET A 371 15.41 17.23 11.93
N THR A 372 14.67 18.20 12.46
CA THR A 372 15.27 19.32 13.20
C THR A 372 16.00 18.82 14.45
N GLN A 373 15.41 17.89 15.22
CA GLN A 373 16.09 17.27 16.38
C GLN A 373 17.41 16.59 16.01
N HIS A 374 17.43 15.83 14.90
CA HIS A 374 18.64 15.17 14.41
C HIS A 374 19.73 16.17 14.01
N LEU A 375 19.36 17.22 13.28
CA LEU A 375 20.30 18.28 12.89
C LEU A 375 20.84 19.03 14.12
N THR A 376 19.96 19.38 15.06
CA THR A 376 20.32 20.07 16.31
C THR A 376 21.36 19.27 17.09
N GLU A 377 21.16 17.96 17.23
CA GLU A 377 22.10 17.11 17.98
C GLU A 377 23.44 16.96 17.24
N ARG A 378 23.44 16.87 15.90
CA ARG A 378 24.68 16.83 15.10
C ARG A 378 25.50 18.11 15.25
N CYS A 379 24.85 19.27 15.24
CA CYS A 379 25.51 20.56 15.38
C CYS A 379 26.00 20.76 16.82
N PHE A 380 25.13 20.49 17.80
CA PHE A 380 25.43 20.76 19.22
C PHE A 380 26.54 19.88 19.78
N ARG A 381 26.74 18.67 19.25
CA ARG A 381 27.87 17.79 19.63
C ARG A 381 29.22 18.50 19.52
N PHE A 382 29.39 19.39 18.53
CA PHE A 382 30.60 20.20 18.36
C PHE A 382 30.52 21.53 19.12
N LEU A 383 29.34 22.16 19.21
CA LEU A 383 29.17 23.40 20.00
C LEU A 383 29.49 23.21 21.48
N LYS A 384 29.25 22.01 22.03
CA LYS A 384 29.63 21.67 23.40
C LYS A 384 31.13 21.82 23.67
N SER A 385 31.99 21.76 22.64
CA SER A 385 33.44 21.99 22.78
C SER A 385 33.79 23.40 23.27
N ALA A 386 32.85 24.35 23.26
CA ALA A 386 33.04 25.65 23.92
C ALA A 386 33.39 25.55 25.41
N SER A 387 32.96 24.48 26.11
CA SER A 387 33.33 24.24 27.52
C SER A 387 34.83 24.02 27.72
N GLU A 388 35.54 23.63 26.66
CA GLU A 388 36.97 23.33 26.68
C GLU A 388 37.83 24.56 26.37
N VAL A 389 37.24 25.66 25.87
CA VAL A 389 37.95 26.90 25.54
C VAL A 389 38.79 27.45 26.71
N PRO A 390 38.30 27.45 27.98
CA PRO A 390 39.12 27.86 29.10
C PRO A 390 40.41 27.05 29.28
N ARG A 391 40.39 25.75 28.96
CA ARG A 391 41.58 24.88 29.07
C ARG A 391 42.62 25.20 28.00
N LEU A 392 42.19 25.72 26.84
CA LEU A 392 43.09 26.03 25.74
C LEU A 392 43.98 27.26 26.00
N TYR A 393 43.54 28.18 26.86
CA TYR A 393 44.26 29.43 27.14
C TYR A 393 44.92 29.45 28.53
N ARG A 394 44.36 28.76 29.53
CA ARG A 394 44.93 28.72 30.87
C ARG A 394 46.30 28.06 30.86
N ARG A 395 47.35 28.83 31.18
CA ARG A 395 48.73 28.32 31.36
C ARG A 395 49.36 27.70 30.11
N THR A 396 48.88 28.03 28.91
CA THR A 396 49.38 27.46 27.64
C THR A 396 50.24 28.43 26.83
N ASN A 397 50.49 29.65 27.34
CA ASN A 397 51.21 30.74 26.62
C ASN A 397 50.71 30.99 25.19
N LYS A 398 49.46 30.60 24.89
CA LYS A 398 48.88 30.71 23.55
C LYS A 398 48.68 32.17 23.16
N GLU A 399 48.92 32.47 21.88
CA GLU A 399 48.73 33.80 21.30
C GLU A 399 47.27 34.27 21.38
N LEU A 400 47.07 35.58 21.17
CA LEU A 400 45.74 36.18 21.14
C LEU A 400 44.89 35.57 20.00
N PRO A 401 43.64 35.19 20.27
CA PRO A 401 42.77 34.67 19.22
C PRO A 401 42.43 35.76 18.20
N SER A 402 42.58 35.42 16.92
CA SER A 402 42.28 36.29 15.77
C SER A 402 41.22 35.70 14.83
N ARG A 403 40.78 34.47 15.09
CA ARG A 403 39.78 33.74 14.30
C ARG A 403 38.90 32.90 15.22
N ALA A 404 37.69 32.59 14.74
CA ALA A 404 36.80 31.66 15.41
C ALA A 404 37.44 30.28 15.59
N SER A 405 36.96 29.55 16.60
CA SER A 405 37.42 28.23 16.97
C SER A 405 37.09 27.20 15.90
N ALA A 406 38.02 26.28 15.65
CA ALA A 406 37.87 25.22 14.64
C ALA A 406 36.65 24.30 14.84
N TYR A 407 36.08 24.23 16.05
CA TYR A 407 34.87 23.44 16.28
C TYR A 407 33.63 24.06 15.61
N MET A 408 33.64 25.37 15.33
CA MET A 408 32.48 26.08 14.78
C MET A 408 32.21 25.66 13.33
N ASP A 409 33.26 25.49 12.52
CA ASP A 409 33.12 24.95 11.15
C ASP A 409 32.54 23.54 11.14
N ASN A 410 32.97 22.71 12.11
CA ASN A 410 32.43 21.35 12.26
C ASN A 410 30.98 21.35 12.76
N ALA A 411 30.62 22.30 13.63
CA ALA A 411 29.27 22.48 14.13
C ALA A 411 28.28 22.90 13.03
N LEU A 412 28.71 23.76 12.11
CA LEU A 412 27.85 24.32 11.06
C LEU A 412 27.86 23.52 9.75
N ARG A 413 28.84 22.63 9.55
CA ARG A 413 28.91 21.73 8.38
C ARG A 413 27.61 20.97 8.09
N PRO A 414 26.86 20.41 9.08
CA PRO A 414 25.60 19.73 8.81
C PRO A 414 24.52 20.63 8.19
N LEU A 415 24.50 21.92 8.52
CA LEU A 415 23.54 22.89 7.98
C LEU A 415 23.91 23.27 6.54
N HIS A 416 25.20 23.44 6.26
CA HIS A 416 25.67 23.65 4.89
C HIS A 416 25.40 22.44 3.99
N GLN A 417 25.57 21.21 4.52
CA GLN A 417 25.20 19.97 3.82
C GLN A 417 23.69 19.88 3.55
N LEU A 418 22.86 20.30 4.50
CA LEU A 418 21.40 20.35 4.29
C LEU A 418 21.04 21.22 3.08
N LEU A 419 21.64 22.41 2.96
CA LEU A 419 21.36 23.34 1.87
C LEU A 419 21.86 22.84 0.51
N SER A 420 23.00 22.13 0.47
CA SER A 420 23.47 21.49 -0.77
C SER A 420 22.55 20.36 -1.21
N ASP A 421 22.17 19.50 -0.25
CA ASP A 421 21.46 18.26 -0.55
C ASP A 421 19.96 18.49 -0.82
N SER A 422 19.38 19.57 -0.29
CA SER A 422 17.95 19.89 -0.44
C SER A 422 17.59 20.62 -1.74
N LYS A 423 18.58 21.15 -2.47
CA LYS A 423 18.39 22.13 -3.57
C LYS A 423 17.44 21.68 -4.68
N ASP A 424 17.36 20.37 -4.94
CA ASP A 424 16.48 19.78 -5.97
C ASP A 424 15.40 18.84 -5.40
N MET A 425 15.42 18.60 -4.08
CA MET A 425 14.58 17.58 -3.45
C MET A 425 13.39 18.19 -2.70
N VAL A 426 13.58 19.37 -2.08
CA VAL A 426 12.60 19.98 -1.18
C VAL A 426 12.23 21.37 -1.66
N LYS A 427 10.98 21.78 -1.41
CA LYS A 427 10.61 23.19 -1.54
C LYS A 427 11.53 24.05 -0.65
N PRO A 428 12.05 25.18 -1.15
CA PRO A 428 12.99 26.01 -0.42
C PRO A 428 12.42 26.57 0.90
N SER A 429 11.10 26.70 1.01
CA SER A 429 10.43 27.10 2.26
C SER A 429 10.64 26.09 3.39
N ILE A 430 10.53 24.79 3.11
CA ILE A 430 10.66 23.73 4.13
C ILE A 430 12.11 23.62 4.61
N SER A 431 13.09 23.73 3.70
CA SER A 431 14.51 23.73 4.07
C SER A 431 14.88 24.93 4.93
N GLN A 432 14.30 26.10 4.64
CA GLN A 432 14.49 27.32 5.44
C GLN A 432 13.85 27.17 6.83
N ASP A 433 12.68 26.54 6.93
CA ASP A 433 12.04 26.25 8.23
C ASP A 433 12.89 25.30 9.08
N TRP A 434 13.43 24.22 8.49
CA TRP A 434 14.33 23.31 9.23
C TRP A 434 15.59 24.02 9.71
N LEU A 435 16.18 24.84 8.85
CA LEU A 435 17.37 25.63 9.18
C LEU A 435 17.08 26.56 10.35
N ARG A 436 15.98 27.32 10.30
CA ARG A 436 15.57 28.26 11.34
C ARG A 436 15.31 27.57 12.69
N ILE A 437 14.53 26.48 12.69
CA ILE A 437 14.22 25.73 13.92
C ILE A 437 15.50 25.15 14.53
N THR A 438 16.37 24.56 13.70
CA THR A 438 17.63 23.97 14.16
C THR A 438 18.55 25.04 14.76
N LEU A 439 18.71 26.18 14.10
CA LEU A 439 19.54 27.28 14.58
C LEU A 439 19.01 27.87 15.89
N ASN A 440 17.69 28.01 16.06
CA ASN A 440 17.09 28.45 17.32
C ASN A 440 17.49 27.53 18.48
N ASP A 441 17.28 26.22 18.32
CA ASP A 441 17.59 25.23 19.36
C ASP A 441 19.10 25.17 19.65
N CYS A 442 19.94 25.19 18.61
CA CYS A 442 21.40 25.21 18.77
C CYS A 442 21.86 26.48 19.50
N THR A 443 21.35 27.65 19.12
CA THR A 443 21.73 28.94 19.72
C THR A 443 21.31 29.00 21.18
N HIS A 444 20.12 28.51 21.53
CA HIS A 444 19.68 28.44 22.92
C HIS A 444 20.59 27.54 23.78
N ARG A 445 20.85 26.30 23.34
CA ARG A 445 21.74 25.39 24.09
C ARG A 445 23.19 25.91 24.16
N TYR A 446 23.63 26.61 23.11
CA TYR A 446 24.96 27.22 23.06
C TYR A 446 25.06 28.42 24.01
N PHE A 447 24.00 29.23 24.12
CA PHE A 447 23.90 30.30 25.11
C PHE A 447 24.03 29.79 26.53
N GLU A 448 23.32 28.71 26.90
CA GLU A 448 23.47 28.08 28.21
C GLU A 448 24.92 27.64 28.47
N THR A 449 25.54 27.01 27.47
CA THR A 449 26.94 26.55 27.56
C THR A 449 27.91 27.72 27.76
N ILE A 450 27.76 28.80 26.99
CA ILE A 450 28.61 29.99 27.09
C ILE A 450 28.38 30.72 28.42
N SER A 451 27.13 30.85 28.86
CA SER A 451 26.78 31.47 30.15
C SER A 451 27.44 30.73 31.31
N ASP A 452 27.40 29.40 31.31
CA ASP A 452 28.08 28.57 32.31
C ASP A 452 29.60 28.77 32.29
N VAL A 453 30.20 28.79 31.09
CA VAL A 453 31.65 29.04 30.93
C VAL A 453 32.05 30.42 31.44
N LEU A 454 31.34 31.47 31.03
CA LEU A 454 31.62 32.85 31.43
C LEU A 454 31.40 33.06 32.93
N SER A 455 30.37 32.47 33.52
CA SER A 455 30.13 32.54 34.96
C SER A 455 31.24 31.84 35.75
N SER A 456 31.75 30.71 35.25
CA SER A 456 32.89 29.99 35.83
C SER A 456 34.19 30.79 35.73
N VAL A 457 34.46 31.40 34.58
CA VAL A 457 35.61 32.30 34.38
C VAL A 457 35.52 33.49 35.33
N LYS A 458 34.37 34.14 35.45
CA LYS A 458 34.16 35.28 36.36
C LYS A 458 34.39 34.91 37.84
N LYS A 459 33.82 33.80 38.30
CA LYS A 459 34.03 33.30 39.68
C LYS A 459 35.51 33.02 39.95
N MET A 460 36.21 32.43 38.98
CA MET A 460 37.63 32.15 39.11
C MET A 460 38.47 33.44 39.12
N GLU A 461 38.17 34.40 38.24
CA GLU A 461 38.81 35.72 38.20
C GLU A 461 38.65 36.46 39.55
N GLU A 462 37.44 36.47 40.12
CA GLU A 462 37.15 37.07 41.43
C GLU A 462 37.92 36.38 42.58
N SER A 463 38.00 35.04 42.57
CA SER A 463 38.78 34.30 43.57
C SER A 463 40.28 34.59 43.47
N LEU A 464 40.82 34.72 42.26
CA LEU A 464 42.21 35.12 42.02
C LEU A 464 42.46 36.57 42.45
N LYS A 465 41.52 37.49 42.20
CA LYS A 465 41.60 38.88 42.69
C LYS A 465 41.62 38.93 44.21
N ARG A 466 40.74 38.19 44.90
CA ARG A 466 40.73 38.09 46.37
C ARG A 466 42.03 37.49 46.92
N LEU A 467 42.55 36.43 46.29
CA LEU A 467 43.82 35.82 46.68
C LEU A 467 45.00 36.80 46.51
N LYS A 468 45.05 37.53 45.38
CA LYS A 468 46.08 38.56 45.13
C LYS A 468 45.97 39.71 46.13
N GLN A 469 44.75 40.16 46.47
CA GLN A 469 44.52 41.18 47.49
C GLN A 469 44.97 40.71 48.89
N ALA A 470 44.66 39.48 49.28
CA ALA A 470 45.10 38.90 50.55
C ALA A 470 46.63 38.74 50.64
N ARG A 471 47.31 38.46 49.53
CA ARG A 471 48.78 38.41 49.46
C ARG A 471 49.43 39.80 49.50
N LYS A 472 48.81 40.82 48.89
CA LYS A 472 49.30 42.22 48.94
C LYS A 472 49.36 42.79 50.36
N THR A 473 48.58 42.28 51.31
CA THR A 473 48.64 42.66 52.73
C THR A 473 49.87 42.13 53.49
N VAL A 474 50.71 41.27 52.91
CA VAL A 474 51.86 40.64 53.59
C VAL A 474 53.21 41.02 52.95
N THR A 475 53.25 41.70 51.82
CA THR A 475 54.51 42.07 51.17
C THR A 475 54.37 43.35 50.35
N THR A 476 55.02 44.41 50.80
CA THR A 476 55.16 45.66 50.07
C THR A 476 56.10 45.47 48.87
N ASN A 477 55.63 45.94 47.71
CA ASN A 477 56.37 46.28 46.50
C ASN A 477 57.05 45.14 45.71
N MET A 478 56.30 44.57 44.76
CA MET A 478 56.81 44.17 43.45
C MET A 478 55.82 44.64 42.37
N THR A 479 56.31 45.49 41.46
CA THR A 479 55.62 45.94 40.26
C THR A 479 55.71 44.84 39.19
N ASP A 480 54.69 43.98 39.10
CA ASP A 480 54.52 43.09 37.95
C ASP A 480 53.91 43.88 36.79
N THR A 481 54.76 44.54 36.02
CA THR A 481 54.42 45.11 34.72
C THR A 481 54.56 44.02 33.66
N THR A 482 53.61 43.08 33.61
CA THR A 482 53.32 42.31 32.40
C THR A 482 51.99 42.79 31.86
N GLY A 483 52.02 43.87 31.07
CA GLY A 483 50.87 44.44 30.35
C GLY A 483 50.37 43.56 29.19
N GLY A 484 50.42 42.23 29.37
CA GLY A 484 49.86 41.28 28.43
C GLY A 484 48.40 40.98 28.78
N PRO A 485 47.52 40.75 27.79
CA PRO A 485 46.13 40.37 28.04
C PRO A 485 46.06 39.10 28.87
N THR A 486 45.25 39.13 29.93
CA THR A 486 45.07 37.99 30.84
C THR A 486 44.45 36.79 30.11
N ASP A 487 44.74 35.57 30.57
CA ASP A 487 44.15 34.34 30.02
C ASP A 487 42.61 34.41 30.01
N ASP A 488 42.01 35.02 31.04
CA ASP A 488 40.55 35.24 31.11
C ASP A 488 40.03 36.21 30.03
N SER A 489 40.82 37.24 29.68
CA SER A 489 40.49 38.15 28.58
C SER A 489 40.59 37.45 27.22
N LYS A 490 41.58 36.57 27.03
CA LYS A 490 41.70 35.74 25.81
C LYS A 490 40.53 34.77 25.65
N ILE A 491 40.05 34.18 26.74
CA ILE A 491 38.88 33.29 26.74
C ILE A 491 37.63 34.06 26.30
N ARG A 492 37.38 35.24 26.87
CA ARG A 492 36.23 36.09 26.50
C ARG A 492 36.32 36.56 25.04
N LEU A 493 37.52 36.91 24.57
CA LEU A 493 37.76 37.28 23.18
C LEU A 493 37.48 36.13 22.22
N GLN A 494 37.94 34.91 22.52
CA GLN A 494 37.67 33.74 21.68
C GLN A 494 36.17 33.47 21.57
N LEU A 495 35.43 33.49 22.69
CA LEU A 495 34.00 33.23 22.67
C LEU A 495 33.24 34.31 21.88
N ALA A 496 33.71 35.55 21.86
CA ALA A 496 33.11 36.62 21.04
C ALA A 496 33.31 36.37 19.56
N LEU A 497 34.53 36.02 19.15
CA LEU A 497 34.85 35.68 17.77
C LEU A 497 34.04 34.45 17.31
N ASP A 498 33.79 33.49 18.20
CA ASP A 498 32.97 32.32 17.90
C ASP A 498 31.49 32.71 17.66
N VAL A 499 30.92 33.62 18.47
CA VAL A 499 29.54 34.11 18.33
C VAL A 499 29.38 35.03 17.12
N GLU A 500 30.34 35.90 16.85
CA GLU A 500 30.36 36.77 15.66
C GLU A 500 30.38 35.92 14.39
N TYR A 501 31.24 34.90 14.33
CA TYR A 501 31.29 33.97 13.21
C TYR A 501 29.99 33.18 13.05
N LEU A 502 29.34 32.76 14.14
CA LEU A 502 28.02 32.15 14.06
C LEU A 502 27.00 33.10 13.38
N GLY A 503 27.01 34.38 13.73
CA GLY A 503 26.17 35.42 13.11
C GLY A 503 26.44 35.59 11.61
N GLU A 504 27.71 35.66 11.21
CA GLU A 504 28.09 35.72 9.79
C GLU A 504 27.60 34.50 9.01
N GLN A 505 27.70 33.31 9.60
CA GLN A 505 27.28 32.08 8.94
C GLN A 505 25.76 31.99 8.81
N ILE A 506 25.00 32.46 9.79
CA ILE A 506 23.53 32.58 9.71
C ILE A 506 23.13 33.46 8.50
N GLN A 507 23.80 34.61 8.33
CA GLN A 507 23.59 35.49 7.18
C GLN A 507 23.94 34.82 5.85
N LYS A 508 25.08 34.11 5.79
CA LYS A 508 25.50 33.36 4.58
C LYS A 508 24.51 32.26 4.20
N MET A 509 23.81 31.67 5.17
CA MET A 509 22.77 30.67 4.94
C MET A 509 21.41 31.28 4.54
N GLY A 510 21.31 32.62 4.46
CA GLY A 510 20.13 33.34 3.96
C GLY A 510 19.11 33.73 5.04
N LEU A 511 19.45 33.60 6.32
CA LEU A 511 18.62 34.03 7.46
C LEU A 511 19.16 35.31 8.10
N GLN A 512 18.30 36.12 8.70
CA GLN A 512 18.78 37.24 9.51
C GLN A 512 19.07 36.76 10.94
N PRO A 513 20.19 37.17 11.57
CA PRO A 513 20.47 36.82 12.96
C PRO A 513 19.39 37.28 13.94
N ALA A 514 18.63 38.32 13.59
CA ALA A 514 17.48 38.79 14.34
C ALA A 514 16.29 37.81 14.33
N ASP A 515 16.19 36.93 13.34
CA ASP A 515 15.13 35.92 13.23
C ASP A 515 15.40 34.69 14.11
N ILE A 516 16.62 34.60 14.65
CA ILE A 516 17.07 33.50 15.52
C ILE A 516 16.90 33.91 16.98
N THR A 517 16.09 33.14 17.70
CA THR A 517 15.81 33.36 19.12
C THR A 517 17.09 33.24 19.94
N MET A 518 17.28 34.13 20.93
CA MET A 518 18.45 34.20 21.81
C MET A 518 19.78 34.59 21.16
N PHE A 519 19.86 34.80 19.83
CA PHE A 519 21.12 35.24 19.21
C PHE A 519 21.54 36.62 19.68
N SER A 520 20.61 37.59 19.75
CA SER A 520 20.90 38.94 20.27
C SER A 520 21.36 38.88 21.73
N THR A 521 20.65 38.14 22.57
CA THR A 521 21.00 37.95 23.99
C THR A 521 22.35 37.27 24.17
N LEU A 522 22.69 36.31 23.30
CA LEU A 522 24.00 35.67 23.28
C LEU A 522 25.10 36.65 22.88
N ASN A 523 24.86 37.47 21.87
CA ASN A 523 25.81 38.50 21.45
C ASN A 523 26.03 39.52 22.59
N ASP A 524 24.96 40.01 23.20
CA ASP A 524 25.03 40.95 24.33
C ASP A 524 25.77 40.35 25.54
N LEU A 525 25.55 39.06 25.83
CA LEU A 525 26.25 38.35 26.92
C LEU A 525 27.76 38.35 26.72
N VAL A 526 28.21 38.07 25.49
CA VAL A 526 29.64 37.94 25.21
C VAL A 526 30.32 39.31 25.07
N GLN A 527 29.63 40.30 24.48
CA GLN A 527 30.12 41.68 24.43
C GLN A 527 30.22 42.29 25.83
N GLY A 528 29.18 42.15 26.66
CA GLY A 528 29.21 42.61 28.05
C GLY A 528 30.29 41.92 28.90
N ALA A 529 30.67 40.68 28.57
CA ALA A 529 31.80 40.03 29.21
C ALA A 529 33.15 40.65 28.79
N GLN A 530 33.32 41.07 27.54
CA GLN A 530 34.52 41.78 27.07
C GLN A 530 34.65 43.15 27.74
N ASP A 531 33.59 43.94 27.79
CA ASP A 531 33.61 45.30 28.35
C ASP A 531 33.84 45.35 29.87
N GLY A 532 33.66 44.21 30.56
CA GLY A 532 33.93 44.06 32.00
C GLY A 532 35.42 44.03 32.36
N THR A 533 36.35 44.03 31.40
CA THR A 533 37.78 44.26 31.68
C THR A 533 38.07 45.75 31.81
N PRO A 534 38.63 46.24 32.93
CA PRO A 534 39.05 47.64 33.00
C PRO A 534 40.10 47.87 31.91
N SER A 535 39.77 48.71 30.94
CA SER A 535 40.72 49.30 30.01
C SER A 535 41.72 50.13 30.80
N GLU A 536 42.88 49.55 31.10
CA GLU A 536 43.99 50.26 31.74
C GLU A 536 44.70 51.10 30.67
N GLN A 537 44.41 52.41 30.73
CA GLN A 537 45.15 53.57 30.19
C GLN A 537 45.06 53.94 28.70
N ALA A 538 44.52 55.15 28.48
CA ALA A 538 45.28 56.25 27.86
C ALA A 538 44.71 57.58 28.36
N GLY A 539 45.33 58.18 29.37
CA GLY A 539 45.20 59.61 29.65
C GLY A 539 46.37 60.36 29.02
N PRO A 540 46.20 61.59 28.52
CA PRO A 540 47.30 62.54 28.47
C PRO A 540 47.69 63.00 29.89
#